data_AF-A1VV95-F1
#
_entry.id   AF-A1VV95-F1
#
_cell.length_a   1.000
_cell.length_b   1.000
_cell.length_c   1.000
_cell.angle_alpha   90.00
_cell.angle_beta   90.00
_cell.angle_gamma   90.00
#
_symmetry.space_group_name_H-M   'P 1'
#
loop_
_entity.id
_entity.type
_entity.pdbx_description
1 polymer ?
#
loop_
_entity_poly.entity_id
_entity_poly.type
_entity_poly.pdbx_seq_one_letter_code
_entity_poly.pdbx_strand_id
1 'polypeptide(L)'
;MPATNKAIDIRTCGKSDHQEIKEAPDQLNPGQTIKVKTSELIGAAFNWAVAKCEGYEVELSPDWYAPTNCAIKASYANGICLRWVHSGEWSPATNWNQGGPIMGREGITTRCIGRSIFGFLWDASTYGNDEEIVGYTQLTAGMRCYVASKLGDEIAIPYELMP
;
A
#
# COMPACT_ATOMS: atom_id res chain seq x y z
N MET A 1 10.54 24.35 69.38
CA MET A 1 11.09 25.57 68.75
C MET A 1 12.39 25.91 69.47
N PRO A 2 13.48 26.37 68.83
CA PRO A 2 13.67 26.73 67.42
C PRO A 2 14.72 25.87 66.67
N ALA A 3 14.68 25.96 65.35
CA ALA A 3 15.64 25.41 64.40
C ALA A 3 16.85 26.34 64.22
N THR A 4 18.04 25.77 64.06
CA THR A 4 19.25 26.49 63.64
C THR A 4 19.49 26.27 62.14
N ASN A 5 19.34 27.34 61.38
CA ASN A 5 19.68 27.43 59.96
C ASN A 5 21.18 27.21 59.74
N LYS A 6 21.56 26.28 58.86
CA LYS A 6 22.84 26.33 58.16
C LYS A 6 22.58 26.71 56.71
N ALA A 7 23.14 27.85 56.31
CA ALA A 7 23.20 28.29 54.93
C ALA A 7 24.06 27.32 54.10
N ILE A 8 23.61 27.01 52.89
CA ILE A 8 24.40 26.30 51.90
C ILE A 8 24.53 27.20 50.65
N ASP A 9 25.78 27.37 50.28
CA ASP A 9 26.37 28.25 49.28
C ASP A 9 25.86 27.95 47.85
N ILE A 10 25.34 28.99 47.18
CA ILE A 10 24.81 28.93 45.81
C ILE A 10 25.90 29.30 44.80
N ARG A 11 26.96 28.48 44.68
CA ARG A 11 27.90 28.56 43.56
C ARG A 11 28.46 27.19 43.19
N THR A 12 27.77 26.51 42.28
CA THR A 12 28.44 25.72 41.25
C THR A 12 27.53 25.65 40.02
N CYS A 13 27.97 26.35 38.98
CA CYS A 13 27.49 26.24 37.62
C CYS A 13 27.76 24.79 37.13
N GLY A 14 26.76 23.93 37.23
CA GLY A 14 26.73 22.62 36.61
C GLY A 14 25.93 22.72 35.32
N LYS A 15 26.60 22.43 34.20
CA LYS A 15 26.10 22.49 32.83
C LYS A 15 24.74 21.79 32.73
N SER A 16 23.79 22.43 32.04
CA SER A 16 22.58 21.76 31.59
C SER A 16 23.01 20.66 30.61
N ASP A 17 22.97 19.42 31.08
CA ASP A 17 22.89 18.26 30.19
C ASP A 17 21.53 18.35 29.50
N HIS A 18 21.48 19.14 28.43
CA HIS A 18 20.48 18.99 27.38
C HIS A 18 20.71 17.60 26.80
N GLN A 19 20.12 16.58 27.44
CA GLN A 19 19.81 15.35 26.76
C GLN A 19 18.96 15.76 25.56
N GLU A 20 19.54 15.66 24.36
CA GLU A 20 18.81 15.65 23.10
C GLU A 20 17.61 14.72 23.30
N ILE A 21 16.42 15.34 23.38
CA ILE A 21 15.18 14.62 23.19
C ILE A 21 15.28 14.14 21.74
N LYS A 22 15.68 12.88 21.55
CA LYS A 22 15.55 12.22 20.26
C LYS A 22 14.08 12.29 19.90
N GLU A 23 13.76 13.14 18.94
CA GLU A 23 12.40 13.27 18.41
C GLU A 23 11.89 11.88 18.05
N ALA A 24 10.68 11.56 18.49
CA ALA A 24 10.00 10.34 18.12
C ALA A 24 9.92 10.25 16.59
N PRO A 25 10.19 9.10 15.95
CA PRO A 25 10.25 8.97 14.48
C PRO A 25 8.87 9.00 13.79
N ASP A 26 7.89 9.72 14.33
CA ASP A 26 6.45 9.56 14.03
C ASP A 26 5.81 10.74 13.30
N GLN A 27 6.58 11.44 12.47
CA GLN A 27 6.02 12.35 11.47
C GLN A 27 6.44 11.84 10.09
N LEU A 28 5.68 10.89 9.53
CA LEU A 28 5.85 10.50 8.13
C LEU A 28 5.49 11.67 7.22
N ASN A 29 6.41 12.02 6.33
CA ASN A 29 6.24 13.13 5.40
C ASN A 29 5.40 12.71 4.18
N PRO A 30 4.62 13.64 3.58
CA PRO A 30 3.90 13.38 2.34
C PRO A 30 4.87 12.91 1.23
N GLY A 31 4.59 11.77 0.62
CA GLY A 31 5.43 11.18 -0.42
C GLY A 31 6.47 10.16 0.07
N GLN A 32 6.45 9.78 1.35
CA GLN A 32 7.25 8.67 1.84
C GLN A 32 6.71 7.34 1.33
N THR A 33 7.57 6.54 0.71
CA THR A 33 7.23 5.16 0.29
C THR A 33 7.68 4.15 1.32
N ILE A 34 6.88 3.11 1.54
CA ILE A 34 7.26 1.93 2.31
C ILE A 34 7.39 0.70 1.42
N LYS A 35 8.29 -0.21 1.75
CA LYS A 35 8.38 -1.51 1.09
C LYS A 35 7.42 -2.49 1.73
N VAL A 36 6.56 -3.10 0.91
CA VAL A 36 5.61 -4.15 1.34
C VAL A 36 5.70 -5.34 0.42
N LYS A 37 5.34 -6.52 0.93
CA LYS A 37 5.25 -7.71 0.10
C LYS A 37 3.99 -7.68 -0.77
N THR A 38 4.11 -8.12 -2.02
CA THR A 38 2.98 -8.23 -2.95
C THR A 38 1.87 -9.13 -2.40
N SER A 39 2.23 -10.17 -1.65
CA SER A 39 1.29 -11.06 -0.96
C SER A 39 0.54 -10.43 0.22
N GLU A 40 0.95 -9.25 0.68
CA GLU A 40 0.33 -8.51 1.79
C GLU A 40 -0.53 -7.34 1.28
N LEU A 41 -0.49 -7.03 -0.02
CA LEU A 41 -1.30 -5.97 -0.60
C LEU A 41 -2.80 -6.22 -0.41
N ILE A 42 -3.49 -5.18 0.08
CA ILE A 42 -4.94 -5.10 0.24
C ILE A 42 -5.44 -3.69 -0.09
N GLY A 43 -6.75 -3.55 -0.31
CA GLY A 43 -7.43 -2.26 -0.45
C GLY A 43 -6.81 -1.31 -1.47
N ALA A 44 -6.65 -0.05 -1.08
CA ALA A 44 -6.14 1.01 -1.95
C ALA A 44 -4.71 0.73 -2.44
N ALA A 45 -3.81 0.31 -1.55
CA ALA A 45 -2.45 -0.08 -1.94
C ALA A 45 -2.43 -1.16 -3.03
N PHE A 46 -3.33 -2.14 -2.94
CA PHE A 46 -3.44 -3.19 -3.95
C PHE A 46 -3.94 -2.64 -5.29
N ASN A 47 -5.01 -1.84 -5.26
CA ASN A 47 -5.59 -1.23 -6.45
C ASN A 47 -4.58 -0.30 -7.16
N TRP A 48 -3.79 0.45 -6.39
CA TRP A 48 -2.67 1.25 -6.88
C TRP A 48 -1.59 0.42 -7.56
N ALA A 49 -1.19 -0.70 -6.96
CA ALA A 49 -0.15 -1.56 -7.52
C ALA A 49 -0.57 -2.14 -8.88
N VAL A 50 -1.83 -2.60 -8.99
CA VAL A 50 -2.37 -3.09 -10.27
C VAL A 50 -2.45 -1.95 -11.29
N ALA A 51 -2.83 -0.74 -10.86
CA ALA A 51 -2.87 0.43 -11.74
C ALA A 51 -1.49 0.77 -12.32
N LYS A 52 -0.44 0.69 -11.49
CA LYS A 52 0.94 0.86 -11.91
C LYS A 52 1.37 -0.20 -12.92
N CYS A 53 0.94 -1.46 -12.74
CA CYS A 53 1.20 -2.53 -13.70
C CYS A 53 0.56 -2.25 -15.07
N GLU A 54 -0.65 -1.68 -15.10
CA GLU A 54 -1.31 -1.25 -16.35
C GLU A 54 -0.69 0.00 -16.98
N GLY A 55 0.33 0.61 -16.34
CA GLY A 55 0.97 1.84 -16.83
C GLY A 55 0.17 3.11 -16.55
N TYR A 56 -0.80 3.07 -15.64
CA TYR A 56 -1.57 4.25 -15.30
C TYR A 56 -0.83 5.21 -14.35
N GLU A 57 -1.11 6.50 -14.51
CA GLU A 57 -0.74 7.50 -13.54
C GLU A 57 -1.83 7.58 -12.47
N VAL A 58 -1.42 7.32 -11.23
CA VAL A 58 -2.35 7.21 -10.09
C VAL A 58 -2.19 8.47 -9.25
N GLU A 59 -3.27 9.22 -9.10
CA GLU A 59 -3.30 10.37 -8.22
C GLU A 59 -4.13 10.02 -6.99
N LEU A 60 -3.55 10.26 -5.82
CA LEU A 60 -4.24 10.12 -4.55
C LEU A 60 -5.14 11.33 -4.38
N SER A 61 -6.38 11.23 -4.86
CA SER A 61 -7.38 12.27 -4.62
C SER A 61 -8.06 12.02 -3.26
N PRO A 62 -8.10 13.03 -2.36
CA PRO A 62 -8.92 12.99 -1.15
C PRO A 62 -10.44 13.08 -1.40
N ASP A 63 -10.90 13.10 -2.66
CA ASP A 63 -12.30 13.38 -2.98
C ASP A 63 -13.26 12.40 -2.29
N TRP A 64 -14.27 12.99 -1.65
CA TRP A 64 -15.29 12.39 -0.78
C TRP A 64 -16.01 11.14 -1.32
N TYR A 65 -15.98 10.89 -2.63
CA TYR A 65 -16.69 9.76 -3.24
C TYR A 65 -15.95 8.42 -3.18
N ALA A 66 -14.67 8.39 -2.82
CA ALA A 66 -13.92 7.13 -2.82
C ALA A 66 -12.77 7.08 -1.79
N PRO A 67 -13.05 7.22 -0.48
CA PRO A 67 -12.03 7.21 0.58
C PRO A 67 -11.19 5.93 0.68
N THR A 68 -11.58 4.86 -0.03
CA THR A 68 -10.86 3.57 -0.06
C THR A 68 -10.26 3.23 -1.43
N ASN A 69 -10.40 4.10 -2.44
CA ASN A 69 -10.07 3.74 -3.82
C ASN A 69 -9.16 4.74 -4.49
N CYS A 70 -8.09 4.23 -5.08
CA CYS A 70 -7.22 5.00 -5.96
C CYS A 70 -8.02 5.45 -7.19
N ALA A 71 -8.23 6.76 -7.34
CA ALA A 71 -8.74 7.32 -8.57
C ALA A 71 -7.66 7.19 -9.65
N ILE A 72 -7.94 6.45 -10.72
CA ILE A 72 -6.97 6.23 -11.80
C ILE A 72 -7.21 7.21 -12.94
N LYS A 73 -6.19 8.03 -13.23
CA LYS A 73 -6.18 8.99 -14.32
C LYS A 73 -5.54 8.34 -15.56
N ALA A 74 -6.22 8.38 -16.71
CA ALA A 74 -5.80 7.63 -17.91
C ALA A 74 -4.82 8.36 -18.81
N SER A 75 -4.94 9.68 -18.88
CA SER A 75 -4.19 10.44 -19.87
C SER A 75 -4.07 11.89 -19.46
N TYR A 76 -2.87 12.42 -19.64
CA TYR A 76 -2.57 13.83 -19.53
C TYR A 76 -2.30 14.41 -20.91
N ALA A 77 -2.76 15.66 -21.13
CA ALA A 77 -2.10 16.56 -22.06
C ALA A 77 -1.78 17.84 -21.31
N ASN A 78 -0.52 18.30 -21.41
CA ASN A 78 -0.05 19.53 -20.77
C ASN A 78 -0.35 19.62 -19.25
N GLY A 79 -0.24 18.49 -18.53
CA GLY A 79 -0.50 18.45 -17.07
C GLY A 79 -1.98 18.45 -16.67
N ILE A 80 -2.90 18.36 -17.63
CA ILE A 80 -4.35 18.27 -17.36
C ILE A 80 -4.83 16.85 -17.64
N CYS A 81 -5.52 16.25 -16.66
CA CYS A 81 -6.20 14.97 -16.84
C CYS A 81 -7.33 15.13 -17.87
N LEU A 82 -7.18 14.49 -19.03
CA LEU A 82 -8.14 14.58 -20.12
C LEU A 82 -9.22 13.49 -20.07
N ARG A 83 -8.95 12.37 -19.38
CA ARG A 83 -9.87 11.23 -19.33
C ARG A 83 -9.61 10.36 -18.10
N TRP A 84 -10.69 9.96 -17.43
CA TRP A 84 -10.70 8.84 -16.48
C TRP A 84 -10.71 7.52 -17.26
N VAL A 85 -9.81 6.57 -16.93
CA VAL A 85 -9.74 5.28 -17.67
C VAL A 85 -11.01 4.49 -17.39
N HIS A 86 -11.47 4.61 -16.15
CA HIS A 86 -12.61 3.93 -15.61
C HIS A 86 -13.67 4.94 -15.22
N SER A 87 -14.88 4.77 -15.74
CA SER A 87 -16.06 5.55 -15.39
C SER A 87 -16.65 5.07 -14.06
N GLY A 88 -15.81 4.93 -13.03
CA GLY A 88 -16.16 4.36 -11.72
C GLY A 88 -14.93 3.98 -10.89
N GLU A 89 -15.18 3.32 -9.76
CA GLU A 89 -14.18 2.79 -8.83
C GLU A 89 -13.24 1.78 -9.51
N TRP A 90 -11.92 1.95 -9.33
CA TRP A 90 -10.94 0.94 -9.72
C TRP A 90 -10.64 0.00 -8.56
N SER A 91 -11.04 -1.25 -8.73
CA SER A 91 -10.95 -2.32 -7.76
C SER A 91 -10.77 -3.69 -8.44
N PRO A 92 -9.71 -3.90 -9.24
CA PRO A 92 -9.53 -5.13 -10.04
C PRO A 92 -9.42 -6.40 -9.19
N ALA A 93 -9.05 -6.26 -7.91
CA ALA A 93 -9.00 -7.36 -6.95
C ALA A 93 -10.39 -7.83 -6.47
N THR A 94 -11.44 -7.04 -6.66
CA THR A 94 -12.81 -7.33 -6.21
C THR A 94 -13.87 -7.17 -7.31
N ASN A 95 -13.54 -6.50 -8.41
CA ASN A 95 -14.42 -6.30 -9.56
C ASN A 95 -13.98 -7.16 -10.76
N TRP A 96 -14.77 -8.19 -11.06
CA TRP A 96 -14.52 -9.11 -12.16
C TRP A 96 -14.47 -8.44 -13.53
N ASN A 97 -15.23 -7.37 -13.76
CA ASN A 97 -15.22 -6.66 -15.04
C ASN A 97 -13.88 -5.95 -15.31
N GLN A 98 -13.05 -5.78 -14.27
CA GLN A 98 -11.71 -5.19 -14.36
C GLN A 98 -10.63 -6.26 -14.31
N GLY A 99 -10.64 -7.11 -13.29
CA GLY A 99 -9.60 -8.12 -13.09
C GLY A 99 -9.68 -9.31 -14.06
N GLY A 100 -10.88 -9.69 -14.49
CA GLY A 100 -11.09 -10.81 -15.42
C GLY A 100 -10.39 -10.60 -16.77
N PRO A 101 -10.61 -9.45 -17.45
CA PRO A 101 -9.88 -9.12 -18.67
C PRO A 101 -8.35 -9.11 -18.50
N ILE A 102 -7.84 -8.62 -17.38
CA ILE A 102 -6.39 -8.61 -17.07
C ILE A 102 -5.88 -10.06 -16.97
N MET A 103 -6.55 -10.92 -16.20
CA MET A 103 -6.14 -12.32 -16.07
C MET A 103 -6.10 -13.06 -17.42
N GLY A 104 -7.13 -12.86 -18.24
CA GLY A 104 -7.19 -13.45 -19.58
C GLY A 104 -6.07 -12.96 -20.49
N ARG A 105 -5.74 -11.65 -20.43
CA ARG A 105 -4.68 -11.04 -21.25
C ARG A 105 -3.28 -11.48 -20.83
N GLU A 106 -3.04 -11.60 -19.53
CA GLU A 106 -1.71 -11.95 -18.98
C GLU A 106 -1.51 -13.47 -18.84
N GLY A 107 -2.49 -14.29 -19.23
CA GLY A 107 -2.41 -15.75 -19.15
C GLY A 107 -2.33 -16.27 -17.72
N ILE A 108 -3.00 -15.60 -16.78
CA ILE A 108 -3.02 -15.97 -15.37
C ILE A 108 -4.07 -17.05 -15.15
N THR A 109 -3.63 -18.17 -14.58
CA THR A 109 -4.52 -19.26 -14.19
C THR A 109 -4.69 -19.28 -12.68
N THR A 110 -5.87 -19.66 -12.20
CA THR A 110 -6.17 -19.80 -10.78
C THR A 110 -6.66 -21.21 -10.47
N ARG A 111 -6.26 -21.75 -9.31
CA ARG A 111 -6.70 -23.06 -8.83
C ARG A 111 -7.24 -22.93 -7.42
N CYS A 112 -8.33 -23.63 -7.13
CA CYS A 112 -8.78 -23.80 -5.76
C CYS A 112 -7.89 -24.88 -5.11
N ILE A 113 -7.08 -24.50 -4.13
CA ILE A 113 -6.12 -25.39 -3.47
C ILE A 113 -6.61 -25.91 -2.12
N GLY A 114 -7.73 -25.38 -1.62
CA GLY A 114 -8.31 -25.87 -0.37
C GLY A 114 -9.34 -24.93 0.24
N ARG A 115 -9.57 -25.12 1.54
CA ARG A 115 -10.50 -24.33 2.33
C ARG A 115 -9.84 -23.91 3.64
N SER A 116 -9.90 -22.63 3.94
CA SER A 116 -9.51 -22.02 5.22
C SER A 116 -10.75 -21.68 6.05
N ILE A 117 -10.53 -21.21 7.29
CA ILE A 117 -11.61 -20.68 8.13
C ILE A 117 -12.28 -19.43 7.53
N PHE A 118 -11.60 -18.74 6.60
CA PHE A 118 -12.08 -17.53 5.92
C PHE A 118 -12.74 -17.81 4.56
N GLY A 119 -12.81 -19.08 4.12
CA GLY A 119 -13.40 -19.46 2.84
C GLY A 119 -12.50 -20.35 2.00
N PHE A 120 -12.71 -20.36 0.68
CA PHE A 120 -11.83 -21.09 -0.24
C PHE A 120 -10.46 -20.41 -0.35
N LEU A 121 -9.42 -21.21 -0.54
CA LEU A 121 -8.07 -20.73 -0.79
C LEU A 121 -7.72 -20.94 -2.26
N TRP A 122 -7.23 -19.89 -2.90
CA TRP A 122 -6.90 -19.88 -4.31
C TRP A 122 -5.42 -19.58 -4.48
N ASP A 123 -4.75 -20.29 -5.37
CA ASP A 123 -3.46 -19.88 -5.91
C ASP A 123 -3.64 -19.29 -7.31
N ALA A 124 -2.60 -18.59 -7.76
CA ALA A 124 -2.49 -18.11 -9.12
C ALA A 124 -1.05 -18.20 -9.61
N SER A 125 -0.89 -18.52 -10.90
CA SER A 125 0.40 -18.53 -11.58
C SER A 125 0.26 -18.03 -13.02
N THR A 126 1.36 -17.47 -13.56
CA THR A 126 1.51 -17.12 -14.97
C THR A 126 2.20 -18.26 -15.73
N TYR A 127 2.03 -18.29 -17.05
CA TYR A 127 2.72 -19.26 -17.89
C TYR A 127 4.24 -19.15 -17.75
N GLY A 128 4.89 -20.24 -17.32
CA GLY A 128 6.34 -20.30 -17.15
C GLY A 128 6.87 -19.80 -15.81
N ASN A 129 5.99 -19.44 -14.86
CA ASN A 129 6.37 -19.21 -13.47
C ASN A 129 5.66 -20.21 -12.54
N ASP A 130 6.44 -20.92 -11.74
CA ASP A 130 5.94 -21.88 -10.74
C ASP A 130 5.68 -21.22 -9.38
N GLU A 131 5.90 -19.91 -9.25
CA GLU A 131 5.57 -19.16 -8.03
C GLU A 131 4.06 -19.03 -7.87
N GLU A 132 3.52 -19.87 -6.99
CA GLU A 132 2.11 -19.86 -6.60
C GLU A 132 1.85 -18.75 -5.57
N ILE A 133 1.07 -17.74 -5.96
CA ILE A 133 0.66 -16.67 -5.04
C ILE A 133 -0.78 -16.88 -4.58
N VAL A 134 -0.96 -16.84 -3.25
CA VAL A 134 -2.21 -17.20 -2.60
C VAL A 134 -3.12 -16.00 -2.35
N GLY A 135 -4.43 -16.22 -2.49
CA GLY A 135 -5.49 -15.27 -2.15
C GLY A 135 -6.78 -15.96 -1.67
N TYR A 136 -7.63 -15.19 -0.99
CA TYR A 136 -8.94 -15.66 -0.53
C TYR A 136 -10.02 -15.66 -1.61
N THR A 137 -9.73 -15.05 -2.77
CA THR A 137 -10.58 -15.10 -3.96
C THR A 137 -9.71 -15.33 -5.19
N GLN A 138 -10.32 -15.82 -6.28
CA GLN A 138 -9.67 -15.95 -7.58
C GLN A 138 -9.03 -14.63 -8.05
N LEU A 139 -9.76 -13.52 -7.95
CA LEU A 139 -9.26 -12.22 -8.36
C LEU A 139 -8.12 -11.74 -7.47
N THR A 140 -8.19 -11.94 -6.16
CA THR A 140 -7.11 -11.57 -5.24
C THR A 140 -5.83 -12.33 -5.55
N ALA A 141 -5.91 -13.65 -5.72
CA ALA A 141 -4.76 -14.46 -6.11
C ALA A 141 -4.21 -14.02 -7.47
N GLY A 142 -5.11 -13.90 -8.46
CA GLY A 142 -4.74 -13.50 -9.83
C GLY A 142 -4.09 -12.12 -9.91
N MET A 143 -4.64 -11.11 -9.24
CA MET A 143 -4.06 -9.76 -9.25
C MET A 143 -2.74 -9.67 -8.48
N ARG A 144 -2.53 -10.50 -7.44
CA ARG A 144 -1.22 -10.56 -6.76
C ARG A 144 -0.17 -11.22 -7.64
N CYS A 145 -0.51 -12.32 -8.31
CA CYS A 145 0.33 -12.95 -9.33
C CYS A 145 0.69 -11.94 -10.43
N TYR A 146 -0.30 -11.15 -10.88
CA TYR A 146 -0.06 -10.10 -11.85
C TYR A 146 0.95 -9.05 -11.36
N VAL A 147 0.75 -8.49 -10.16
CA VAL A 147 1.66 -7.51 -9.58
C VAL A 147 3.06 -8.10 -9.41
N ALA A 148 3.18 -9.32 -8.91
CA ALA A 148 4.47 -9.98 -8.73
C ALA A 148 5.19 -10.19 -10.07
N SER A 149 4.45 -10.59 -11.12
CA SER A 149 5.03 -10.79 -12.46
C SER A 149 5.58 -9.51 -13.11
N LYS A 150 5.11 -8.33 -12.69
CA LYS A 150 5.51 -7.03 -13.26
C LYS A 150 6.45 -6.22 -12.37
N LEU A 151 6.18 -6.21 -11.06
CA LEU A 151 6.84 -5.35 -10.08
C LEU A 151 7.68 -6.13 -9.06
N GLY A 152 7.56 -7.46 -9.03
CA GLY A 152 8.26 -8.35 -8.11
C GLY A 152 7.52 -8.61 -6.80
N ASP A 153 8.16 -9.37 -5.91
CA ASP A 153 7.59 -9.80 -4.63
C ASP A 153 7.53 -8.70 -3.57
N GLU A 154 8.33 -7.65 -3.73
CA GLU A 154 8.36 -6.48 -2.85
C GLU A 154 8.19 -5.20 -3.67
N ILE A 155 7.26 -4.36 -3.25
CA ILE A 155 6.91 -3.10 -3.94
C ILE A 155 7.01 -1.92 -2.98
N ALA A 156 7.54 -0.81 -3.49
CA ALA A 156 7.51 0.47 -2.79
C ALA A 156 6.17 1.18 -3.05
N ILE A 157 5.33 1.30 -2.03
CA ILE A 157 4.02 1.96 -2.11
C ILE A 157 4.02 3.26 -1.28
N PRO A 158 3.23 4.27 -1.66
CA PRO A 158 2.97 5.43 -0.81
C PRO A 158 2.42 5.01 0.55
N TYR A 159 2.98 5.56 1.64
CA TYR A 159 2.52 5.24 3.00
C TYR A 159 1.05 5.60 3.22
N GLU A 160 0.57 6.64 2.54
CA GLU A 160 -0.81 7.13 2.61
C GLU A 160 -1.85 6.11 2.12
N LEU A 161 -1.41 5.04 1.46
CA LEU A 161 -2.25 3.94 0.99
C LEU A 161 -2.32 2.74 1.94
N MET A 162 -1.53 2.77 3.01
CA MET A 162 -1.63 1.76 4.05
C MET A 162 -2.87 1.98 4.90
N PRO A 163 -3.55 0.90 5.30
CA PRO A 163 -4.66 0.96 6.24
C PRO A 163 -4.22 1.40 7.64
#